data_AF-A0AAJ0BBD4-F1
#
_entry.id   AF-A0AAJ0BBD4-F1
#
_cell.length_a   1.000
_cell.length_b   1.000
_cell.length_c   1.000
_cell.angle_alpha   90.00
_cell.angle_beta   90.00
_cell.angle_gamma   90.00
#
_symmetry.space_group_name_H-M   'P 1'
#
loop_
_entity.id
_entity.type
_entity.pdbx_description
1 polymer ?
#
loop_
_entity_poly.entity_id
_entity_poly.type
_entity_poly.pdbx_seq_one_letter_code
_entity_poly.pdbx_strand_id
1 'polypeptide(L)'
;MSRASKFTLLGTSAFAAATVVFVHYQQGAEKEAMHQGVIRDMEQQRIKRERQLDFDMQRELEAEYKKVQSVRDSTAETGGGKTAAR
;
A
#
# COMPACT_ATOMS: atom_id res chain seq x y z
N MET A 1 4.02 -52.70 -21.93
CA MET A 1 4.37 -51.68 -20.90
C MET A 1 4.80 -52.37 -19.63
N SER A 2 5.99 -52.04 -19.12
CA SER A 2 6.51 -52.56 -17.84
C SER A 2 5.64 -52.10 -16.65
N ARG A 3 5.64 -52.87 -15.55
CA ARG A 3 4.99 -52.45 -14.30
C ARG A 3 5.57 -51.14 -13.78
N ALA A 4 6.90 -50.97 -13.92
CA ALA A 4 7.60 -49.75 -13.52
C ALA A 4 7.07 -48.53 -14.28
N SER A 5 6.92 -48.62 -15.61
CA SER A 5 6.44 -47.49 -16.42
C SER A 5 4.99 -47.13 -16.13
N LYS A 6 4.13 -48.11 -15.76
CA LYS A 6 2.77 -47.84 -15.29
C LYS A 6 2.74 -47.08 -13.96
N PHE A 7 3.60 -47.47 -13.00
CA PHE A 7 3.70 -46.77 -11.72
C PHE A 7 4.23 -45.34 -11.88
N THR A 8 5.25 -45.14 -12.73
CA THR A 8 5.77 -43.81 -13.02
C THR A 8 4.68 -42.92 -13.61
N LEU A 9 3.92 -43.41 -14.58
CA LEU A 9 2.83 -42.65 -15.20
C LEU A 9 1.74 -42.30 -14.18
N LEU A 10 1.32 -43.26 -13.35
CA LEU A 10 0.33 -43.00 -12.29
C LEU A 10 0.83 -41.96 -11.28
N GLY A 11 2.09 -42.07 -10.86
CA GLY A 11 2.69 -41.17 -9.90
C GLY A 11 2.79 -39.74 -10.42
N THR A 12 3.26 -39.55 -11.66
CA THR A 12 3.37 -38.21 -12.25
C THR A 12 2.00 -37.59 -12.51
N SER A 13 1.03 -38.39 -12.99
CA SER A 13 -0.36 -37.92 -13.15
C SER A 13 -0.99 -37.53 -11.82
N ALA A 14 -0.82 -38.34 -10.77
CA ALA A 14 -1.35 -38.02 -9.44
C ALA A 14 -0.69 -36.76 -8.85
N PHE A 15 0.62 -36.61 -9.01
CA PHE A 15 1.34 -35.42 -8.55
C PHE A 15 0.86 -34.15 -9.27
N ALA A 16 0.66 -34.21 -10.58
CA ALA A 16 0.13 -33.09 -11.36
C ALA A 16 -1.29 -32.72 -10.88
N ALA A 17 -2.18 -33.70 -10.71
CA ALA A 17 -3.52 -33.47 -10.21
C ALA A 17 -3.51 -32.85 -8.79
N ALA A 18 -2.66 -33.36 -7.89
CA ALA A 18 -2.50 -32.83 -6.55
C ALA A 18 -2.06 -31.36 -6.56
N THR A 19 -1.15 -31.00 -7.47
CA THR A 19 -0.67 -29.61 -7.62
C THR A 19 -1.81 -28.67 -8.05
N VAL A 20 -2.63 -29.10 -9.00
CA VAL A 20 -3.80 -28.31 -9.46
C VAL A 20 -4.79 -28.09 -8.32
N VAL A 21 -5.12 -29.15 -7.56
CA VAL A 21 -6.00 -29.04 -6.38
C VAL A 21 -5.41 -28.08 -5.33
N PHE A 22 -4.11 -28.19 -5.07
CA PHE A 22 -3.41 -27.36 -4.10
C PHE A 22 -3.42 -25.87 -4.48
N VAL A 23 -3.21 -25.53 -5.75
CA VAL A 23 -3.29 -24.13 -6.22
C VAL A 23 -4.71 -23.60 -6.09
N HIS A 24 -5.74 -24.38 -6.46
CA HIS A 24 -7.13 -23.95 -6.27
C HIS A 24 -7.49 -23.71 -4.79
N TYR A 25 -6.93 -24.50 -3.88
CA TYR A 25 -7.07 -24.26 -2.45
C TYR A 25 -6.40 -22.93 -2.04
N GLN A 26 -5.17 -22.67 -2.49
CA GLN A 26 -4.47 -21.40 -2.17
C GLN A 26 -5.15 -20.16 -2.75
N GLN A 27 -5.71 -20.25 -3.96
CA GLN A 27 -6.45 -19.15 -4.60
C GLN A 27 -7.59 -18.62 -3.71
N GLY A 28 -8.20 -19.49 -2.88
CA GLY A 28 -9.22 -19.09 -1.91
C GLY A 28 -8.68 -18.15 -0.83
N ALA A 29 -7.53 -18.49 -0.24
CA ALA A 29 -6.87 -17.68 0.78
C ALA A 29 -6.39 -16.33 0.22
N GLU A 30 -5.85 -16.33 -1.00
CA GLU A 30 -5.42 -15.10 -1.68
C GLU A 30 -6.59 -14.15 -1.95
N LYS A 31 -7.76 -14.69 -2.34
CA LYS A 31 -8.96 -13.89 -2.59
C LYS A 31 -9.44 -13.17 -1.33
N GLU A 32 -9.42 -13.84 -0.18
CA GLU A 32 -9.79 -13.24 1.09
C GLU A 32 -8.81 -12.14 1.51
N ALA A 33 -7.51 -12.38 1.35
CA ALA A 33 -6.48 -11.37 1.58
C ALA A 33 -6.65 -10.12 0.70
N MET A 34 -7.09 -10.30 -0.56
CA MET A 34 -7.36 -9.18 -1.46
C MET A 34 -8.51 -8.28 -0.97
N HIS A 35 -9.56 -8.87 -0.37
CA HIS A 35 -10.65 -8.08 0.23
C HIS A 35 -10.17 -7.27 1.44
N GLN A 36 -9.29 -7.84 2.27
CA GLN A 36 -8.68 -7.11 3.38
C GLN A 36 -7.81 -5.95 2.90
N GLY A 37 -7.08 -6.13 1.78
CA GLY A 37 -6.31 -5.07 1.15
C GLY A 37 -7.15 -3.84 0.77
N VAL A 38 -8.30 -4.07 0.13
CA VAL A 38 -9.23 -2.98 -0.26
C VAL A 38 -9.78 -2.25 0.96
N ILE A 39 -10.16 -2.97 2.01
CA ILE A 39 -10.68 -2.36 3.24
C ILE A 39 -9.63 -1.45 3.87
N ARG A 40 -8.39 -1.92 3.96
CA ARG A 40 -7.27 -1.13 4.51
C ARG A 40 -6.99 0.12 3.68
N ASP A 41 -7.05 0.02 2.35
CA ASP A 41 -6.87 1.18 1.48
C ASP A 41 -7.99 2.21 1.65
N MET A 42 -9.24 1.76 1.83
CA MET A 42 -10.38 2.64 2.11
C MET A 42 -10.25 3.36 3.44
N GLU A 43 -9.76 2.67 4.48
CA GLU A 43 -9.46 3.27 5.79
C GLU A 43 -8.36 4.33 5.68
N GLN A 44 -7.27 4.04 4.97
CA GLN A 44 -6.21 5.01 4.72
C GLN A 44 -6.71 6.25 3.96
N GLN A 45 -7.61 6.08 2.99
CA GLN A 45 -8.21 7.22 2.28
C GLN A 45 -9.11 8.08 3.17
N ARG A 46 -9.75 7.51 4.19
CA ARG A 46 -10.52 8.29 5.18
C ARG A 46 -9.59 9.12 6.05
N ILE A 47 -8.56 8.50 6.62
CA ILE A 47 -7.57 9.18 7.47
C ILE A 47 -6.86 10.30 6.70
N LYS A 48 -6.51 10.07 5.43
CA LYS A 48 -5.93 11.12 4.57
C LYS A 48 -6.87 12.31 4.39
N ARG A 49 -8.15 12.07 4.18
CA ARG A 49 -9.16 13.14 4.05
C ARG A 49 -9.31 13.93 5.35
N GLU A 50 -9.36 13.25 6.49
CA GLU A 50 -9.41 13.90 7.80
C GLU A 50 -8.20 14.81 8.02
N ARG A 51 -6.98 14.30 7.77
CA ARG A 51 -5.75 15.10 7.87
C ARG A 51 -5.68 16.28 6.91
N GLN A 52 -6.25 16.13 5.71
CA GLN A 52 -6.33 17.21 4.73
C GLN A 52 -7.22 18.34 5.25
N LEU A 53 -8.39 17.99 5.82
CA LEU A 53 -9.31 18.95 6.41
C LEU A 53 -8.68 19.66 7.63
N ASP A 54 -7.97 18.93 8.48
CA ASP A 54 -7.26 19.51 9.63
C ASP A 54 -6.19 20.51 9.18
N PHE A 55 -5.48 20.20 8.09
CA PHE A 55 -4.48 21.10 7.51
C PHE A 55 -5.12 22.35 6.92
N ASP A 56 -6.20 22.20 6.17
CA ASP A 56 -6.92 23.33 5.56
C ASP A 56 -7.51 24.26 6.63
N MET A 57 -8.06 23.71 7.72
CA MET A 57 -8.56 24.49 8.86
C MET A 57 -7.44 25.28 9.54
N GLN A 58 -6.28 24.66 9.78
CA GLN A 58 -5.13 25.34 10.38
C GLN A 58 -4.62 26.47 9.47
N ARG A 59 -4.60 26.24 8.16
CA ARG A 59 -4.19 27.25 7.18
C ARG A 59 -5.14 28.45 7.16
N GLU A 60 -6.45 28.21 7.28
CA GLU A 60 -7.44 29.29 7.36
C GLU A 60 -7.28 30.11 8.65
N LEU A 61 -7.12 29.43 9.78
CA LEU A 61 -6.83 30.07 11.07
C LEU A 61 -5.55 30.92 11.01
N GLU A 62 -4.47 30.40 10.43
CA GLU A 62 -3.22 31.13 10.24
C GLU A 62 -3.44 32.41 9.41
N ALA A 63 -4.20 32.30 8.32
CA ALA A 63 -4.53 33.45 7.47
C ALA A 63 -5.35 34.51 8.22
N GLU A 64 -6.23 34.10 9.15
CA GLU A 64 -6.97 35.01 10.00
C GLU A 64 -6.07 35.73 11.02
N TYR A 65 -5.22 35.00 11.74
CA TYR A 65 -4.28 35.60 12.71
C TYR A 65 -3.29 36.58 12.06
N LYS A 66 -2.81 36.29 10.84
CA LYS A 66 -1.91 37.17 10.09
C LYS A 66 -2.53 38.52 9.71
N LYS A 67 -3.87 38.65 9.68
CA LYS A 67 -4.53 39.95 9.40
C LYS A 67 -4.30 40.96 10.53
N VAL A 68 -4.15 40.49 11.75
CA VAL A 68 -4.00 41.32 12.96
C VAL A 68 -2.53 41.36 13.41
N GLN A 69 -1.75 40.32 13.09
CA GLN A 69 -0.38 40.18 13.55
C GLN A 69 0.63 40.11 12.40
N SER A 70 1.61 41.03 12.40
CA SER A 70 2.80 40.97 11.56
C SER A 70 3.74 39.86 12.07
N VAL A 71 3.77 38.72 11.38
CA VAL A 71 4.71 37.62 11.66
C VAL A 71 5.78 37.61 10.58
N ARG A 72 7.06 37.59 10.97
CA ARG A 72 8.20 37.40 10.05
C ARG A 72 8.17 35.97 9.50
N ASP A 73 8.17 35.82 8.18
CA ASP A 73 8.21 34.53 7.51
C ASP A 73 9.65 33.97 7.52
N SER A 74 9.93 32.98 8.37
CA SER A 74 11.24 32.35 8.50
C SER A 74 11.50 31.24 7.47
N THR A 75 10.49 30.88 6.67
CA THR A 75 10.60 29.83 5.64
C THR A 75 11.54 30.25 4.50
N ALA A 76 11.66 31.56 4.24
CA ALA A 76 12.54 32.12 3.21
C ALA A 76 14.04 32.03 3.55
N GLU A 77 14.42 31.93 4.84
CA GLU A 77 15.83 32.01 5.24
C GLU A 77 16.59 30.67 5.19
N THR A 78 15.87 29.53 5.12
CA THR A 78 16.51 28.20 5.18
C THR A 78 16.88 27.63 3.79
N GLY A 79 16.49 28.27 2.69
CA GLY A 79 16.64 27.76 1.32
C GLY A 79 17.93 28.09 0.56
N GLY A 80 18.86 28.88 1.11
CA GLY A 80 19.99 29.44 0.35
C GLY A 80 21.34 28.69 0.43
N GLY A 81 21.43 27.57 1.16
CA GLY A 81 22.72 27.08 1.67
C GLY A 81 23.27 25.76 1.14
N LYS A 82 22.91 25.27 -0.06
CA LYS A 82 23.44 23.97 -0.53
C LYS A 82 23.63 23.83 -2.04
N THR A 83 24.50 24.66 -2.62
CA THR A 83 25.12 24.40 -3.93
C THR A 83 26.58 24.83 -3.94
N ALA A 84 27.47 24.08 -3.28
CA ALA A 84 28.91 24.10 -3.54
C ALA A 84 29.60 22.97 -2.76
N ALA A 85 29.73 21.79 -3.37
CA ALA A 85 30.81 20.83 -3.13
C ALA A 85 30.62 19.63 -4.08
N ARG A 86 31.14 19.75 -5.30
CA ARG A 86 31.59 18.63 -6.09
C ARG A 86 32.85 19.03 -6.84
#